data_AF-A0A1L8SWZ9-F1
#
_entry.id   AF-A0A1L8SWZ9-F1
#
_cell.length_a   1.000
_cell.length_b   1.000
_cell.length_c   1.000
_cell.angle_alpha   90.00
_cell.angle_beta   90.00
_cell.angle_gamma   90.00
#
_symmetry.space_group_name_H-M   'P 1'
#
loop_
_entity.id
_entity.type
_entity.pdbx_description
1 polymer ?
#
loop_
_entity_poly.entity_id
_entity_poly.type
_entity_poly.pdbx_seq_one_letter_code
_entity_poly.pdbx_strand_id
1 'polypeptide(L)' 'MPLYRGHLKELPFITGEGSSKKALYRQLAEQYQEYVALNQVEEEKDEEMTSSLLTADQLLKYYDGETFDGFSLGENVKEE' A
#
# COMPACT_ATOMS: atom_id res chain seq x y z
N MET A 1 -15.29 -18.18 30.57
CA MET A 1 -14.27 -17.11 30.59
C MET A 1 -13.18 -17.44 29.60
N PRO A 2 -12.77 -16.52 28.72
CA PRO A 2 -11.56 -16.69 27.91
C PRO A 2 -10.34 -16.66 28.84
N LEU A 3 -9.44 -17.63 28.66
CA LEU A 3 -8.21 -17.72 29.47
C LEU A 3 -7.04 -16.99 28.81
N TYR A 4 -7.11 -16.78 27.49
CA TYR A 4 -6.07 -16.16 26.69
C TYR A 4 -6.62 -14.92 26.00
N ARG A 5 -5.85 -13.84 26.04
CA ARG A 5 -6.15 -12.56 25.37
C ARG A 5 -4.86 -12.00 24.80
N GLY A 6 -4.94 -11.33 23.67
CA GLY A 6 -3.79 -10.73 23.01
C GLY A 6 -4.18 -9.84 21.85
N HIS A 7 -3.18 -9.19 21.28
CA HIS A 7 -3.30 -8.34 20.10
C HIS A 7 -2.07 -8.54 19.20
N LEU A 8 -2.17 -8.13 17.94
CA LEU A 8 -1.03 -8.09 17.04
C LEU A 8 -0.17 -6.85 17.33
N LYS A 9 1.16 -7.01 17.43
CA LYS A 9 2.06 -5.92 17.78
C LYS A 9 2.05 -4.77 16.77
N GLU A 10 2.06 -5.13 15.49
CA GLU A 10 2.03 -4.16 14.37
C GLU A 10 0.63 -3.58 14.15
N LEU A 11 -0.42 -4.29 14.59
CA LEU A 11 -1.82 -3.90 14.44
C LEU A 11 -2.54 -4.00 15.80
N PRO A 12 -2.29 -3.08 16.75
CA PRO A 12 -2.81 -3.20 18.12
C PRO A 12 -4.33 -3.18 18.25
N PHE A 13 -5.02 -2.70 17.21
CA PHE A 13 -6.48 -2.71 17.11
C PHE A 13 -7.06 -4.09 16.78
N ILE A 14 -6.25 -5.02 16.24
CA ILE A 14 -6.64 -6.41 16.04
C ILE A 14 -6.41 -7.16 17.34
N THR A 15 -7.52 -7.45 18.04
CA THR A 15 -7.52 -8.10 19.35
C THR A 15 -8.29 -9.41 19.33
N GLY A 16 -7.74 -10.44 19.96
CA GLY A 16 -8.37 -11.76 20.04
C GLY A 16 -8.47 -12.26 21.48
N GLU A 17 -9.39 -13.21 21.69
CA GLU A 17 -9.53 -13.92 22.95
C GLU A 17 -9.88 -15.40 22.74
N GLY A 18 -9.56 -16.26 23.71
CA GLY A 18 -9.78 -17.68 23.51
C GLY A 18 -9.66 -18.52 24.77
N SER A 19 -10.29 -19.69 24.74
CA SER A 19 -10.14 -20.72 25.77
C SER A 19 -8.79 -21.45 25.69
N SER A 20 -8.08 -21.34 24.55
CA SER A 20 -6.73 -21.87 24.33
C SER A 20 -5.90 -20.93 23.48
N LYS A 21 -4.56 -21.08 23.49
CA LYS A 21 -3.67 -20.34 22.59
C LYS A 21 -4.06 -20.53 21.12
N LYS A 22 -4.43 -21.75 20.72
CA LYS A 22 -4.86 -22.05 19.34
C LYS A 22 -6.12 -21.28 18.97
N ALA A 23 -7.10 -21.20 19.87
CA ALA A 23 -8.32 -20.42 19.65
C ALA A 23 -8.01 -18.91 19.50
N LEU A 24 -7.13 -18.38 20.35
CA LEU A 24 -6.66 -17.00 20.25
C LEU A 24 -6.00 -16.72 18.90
N TYR A 25 -5.04 -17.55 18.47
CA TYR A 25 -4.36 -17.36 17.19
C TYR A 25 -5.29 -17.48 16.00
N ARG A 26 -6.27 -18.39 16.06
CA ARG A 26 -7.29 -18.52 15.02
C ARG A 26 -8.08 -17.22 14.87
N GLN A 27 -8.58 -16.66 15.97
CA GLN A 27 -9.34 -15.41 15.93
C GLN A 27 -8.49 -14.23 15.41
N LEU A 28 -7.23 -14.13 15.86
CA LEU A 28 -6.30 -13.10 15.37
C LEU A 28 -6.03 -13.25 13.86
N ALA A 29 -5.91 -14.47 13.36
CA ALA A 29 -5.69 -14.74 11.95
C ALA A 29 -6.92 -14.40 11.09
N GLU A 30 -8.13 -14.76 11.55
CA GLU A 30 -9.40 -14.44 10.86
C GLU A 30 -9.56 -12.91 10.73
N GLN A 31 -9.36 -12.16 11.82
CA GLN A 31 -9.43 -10.69 11.78
C GLN A 31 -8.35 -10.06 10.91
N TYR A 32 -7.13 -10.63 10.90
CA TYR A 32 -6.07 -10.15 10.01
C TYR A 32 -6.41 -10.37 8.54
N GLN A 33 -7.01 -11.51 8.18
CA GLN A 33 -7.44 -11.77 6.82
C GLN A 33 -8.51 -10.78 6.36
N GLU A 34 -9.48 -10.45 7.23
CA GLU A 34 -10.49 -9.43 6.97
C GLU A 34 -9.86 -8.04 6.75
N TYR A 35 -8.90 -7.66 7.60
CA TYR A 35 -8.16 -6.41 7.45
C TYR A 35 -7.42 -6.32 6.11
N VAL A 36 -6.70 -7.38 5.73
CA VAL A 36 -5.99 -7.42 4.44
C VAL A 36 -6.96 -7.32 3.26
N ALA A 37 -8.11 -8.01 3.33
CA ALA A 37 -9.11 -7.94 2.26
C ALA A 37 -9.73 -6.55 2.11
N LEU A 38 -9.98 -5.85 3.23
CA LEU A 38 -10.48 -4.46 3.21
C LEU A 38 -9.44 -3.49 2.65
N ASN A 39 -8.19 -3.60 3.09
CA ASN A 39 -7.12 -2.72 2.66
C ASN A 39 -6.73 -2.93 1.19
N GLN A 40 -6.76 -4.16 0.67
CA GLN A 40 -6.53 -4.41 -0.75
C GLN A 40 -7.57 -3.71 -1.63
N VAL A 41 -8.84 -3.72 -1.20
CA VAL A 41 -9.92 -3.00 -1.91
C VAL A 41 -9.75 -1.49 -1.79
N GLU A 42 -9.21 -0.98 -0.69
CA GLU A 42 -8.87 0.45 -0.55
C GLU A 42 -7.65 0.84 -1.42
N GLU A 43 -6.59 0.03 -1.44
CA GLU A 43 -5.42 0.26 -2.30
C GLU A 43 -5.79 0.21 -3.79
N GLU A 44 -6.57 -0.77 -4.25
CA GLU A 44 -7.04 -0.85 -5.63
C GLU A 44 -7.88 0.39 -6.02
N LYS A 45 -8.71 0.90 -5.11
CA LYS A 45 -9.48 2.14 -5.33
C LYS A 45 -8.59 3.38 -5.40
N ASP A 46 -7.59 3.49 -4.54
CA ASP A 46 -6.70 4.66 -4.51
C ASP A 46 -5.73 4.67 -5.71
N GLU A 47 -5.29 3.50 -6.19
CA GLU A 47 -4.48 3.35 -7.40
C GLU A 47 -5.27 3.72 -8.69
N GLU A 48 -6.55 3.34 -8.78
CA GLU A 48 -7.43 3.75 -9.89
C GLU A 48 -7.59 5.28 -9.95
N MET A 49 -7.72 5.93 -8.79
CA MET A 49 -7.93 7.38 -8.69
C MET A 49 -6.71 8.21 -9.07
N THR A 50 -5.49 7.67 -8.98
CA THR A 50 -4.26 8.40 -9.35
C THR A 50 -3.76 8.08 -10.76
N SER A 51 -3.99 6.88 -11.26
CA SER A 51 -3.61 6.47 -12.62
C SER A 51 -4.49 7.07 -13.72
N SER A 52 -5.70 7.53 -13.38
CA SER A 52 -6.71 8.02 -14.35
C SER A 52 -7.01 9.52 -14.25
N LEU A 53 -6.12 10.32 -13.64
CA LEU A 53 -6.37 11.75 -13.43
C LEU A 53 -6.53 12.55 -14.73
N LEU A 54 -5.92 12.12 -15.83
CA LEU A 54 -6.02 12.78 -17.13
C LEU A 54 -6.12 11.76 -18.26
N THR A 55 -7.09 11.93 -19.16
CA THR A 55 -7.12 11.20 -20.43
C THR A 55 -5.96 11.62 -21.33
N ALA A 56 -5.62 10.81 -22.34
CA ALA A 56 -4.60 11.16 -23.33
C ALA A 56 -4.82 12.56 -23.95
N ASP A 57 -6.08 12.89 -24.28
CA ASP A 57 -6.47 14.20 -24.81
C ASP A 57 -6.26 15.35 -23.81
N GLN A 58 -6.38 15.08 -22.50
CA GLN A 58 -6.14 16.07 -21.45
C GLN A 58 -4.65 16.27 -21.19
N LEU A 59 -3.83 15.22 -21.31
CA LEU A 59 -2.37 15.30 -21.24
C LEU A 59 -1.80 16.16 -22.38
N LEU A 60 -2.35 16.03 -23.60
CA LEU A 60 -1.97 16.82 -24.77
C LEU A 60 -2.14 18.34 -24.60
N LYS A 61 -3.01 18.80 -23.69
CA LYS A 61 -3.18 20.24 -23.41
C LYS A 61 -1.98 20.87 -22.72
N TYR A 62 -1.21 20.05 -22.00
CA TYR A 62 0.00 20.47 -21.31
C TYR A 62 1.26 20.18 -22.12
N TYR A 63 1.11 19.59 -23.32
CA TYR A 63 2.21 19.41 -24.25
C TYR A 63 2.49 20.73 -24.97
N ASP A 64 3.59 21.37 -24.60
CA ASP A 64 4.07 22.65 -25.16
C ASP A 64 4.85 22.50 -26.48
N GLY A 65 4.99 21.27 -26.97
CA GLY A 65 5.72 20.97 -28.20
C GLY A 65 7.23 20.82 -28.00
N GLU A 66 7.72 20.86 -26.76
CA GLU A 66 9.12 20.56 -26.50
C GLU A 66 9.43 19.07 -26.77
N THR A 67 10.55 18.84 -27.45
CA THR A 67 11.14 17.52 -27.59
C THR A 67 12.12 17.34 -26.44
N PHE A 68 11.95 16.26 -25.68
CA PHE A 68 12.89 15.88 -24.62
C PHE A 68 14.32 15.80 -25.17
N ASP A 69 15.19 16.77 -24.78
CA ASP A 69 16.59 16.89 -25.23
C ASP A 69 17.53 15.87 -24.57
N GLY A 70 16.97 14.88 -23.86
CA GLY A 70 17.75 13.87 -23.15
C GLY A 70 18.43 14.41 -21.89
N PHE A 71 19.15 13.52 -21.21
CA PHE A 71 20.09 13.88 -20.15
C PHE A 71 21.49 13.45 -20.58
N SER A 72 22.46 14.35 -20.48
CA SER A 72 23.88 14.03 -20.72
C SER A 72 24.48 13.51 -19.41
N LEU A 73 24.80 12.21 -19.36
CA LEU A 73 25.34 11.55 -18.17
C LEU A 73 26.88 11.60 -18.11
N GLY A 74 27.50 12.68 -18.61
CA GLY A 74 28.95 12.73 -18.76
C GLY A 74 29.52 14.14 -18.85
N GLU A 75 29.65 14.83 -17.72
CA GLU A 75 30.65 15.90 -17.57
C GLU A 75 30.98 16.28 -16.10
N ASN A 76 30.94 15.33 -15.15
CA ASN A 76 31.37 15.59 -13.77
C ASN A 76 32.24 14.49 -13.13
N VAL A 77 32.88 13.62 -13.92
CA VAL A 77 34.00 12.82 -13.42
C VAL A 77 35.29 13.52 -13.83
N LYS A 78 35.70 14.52 -13.05
CA LYS A 78 37.09 14.96 -13.05
C LYS A 78 37.89 13.84 -12.37
N GLU A 79 38.65 13.09 -13.15
CA GLU A 79 39.78 12.34 -12.63
C GLU A 79 40.85 13.35 -12.20
N GLU A 80 40.99 13.54 -10.89
CA GLU A 80 42.26 13.95 -10.25
C GLU A 80 42.52 13.03 -9.06
#